data_AF-A0A966PX37-F1
#
_entry.id   AF-A0A966PX37-F1
#
_cell.length_a   1.000
_cell.length_b   1.000
_cell.length_c   1.000
_cell.angle_alpha   90.00
_cell.angle_beta   90.00
_cell.angle_gamma   90.00
#
_symmetry.space_group_name_H-M   'P 1'
#
loop_
_entity.id
_entity.type
_entity.pdbx_description
1 polymer ?
#
loop_
_entity_poly.entity_id
_entity_poly.type
_entity_poly.pdbx_seq_one_letter_code
_entity_poly.pdbx_strand_id
1 'polypeptide(L)'
;MISTSEKNDNFEKIGVFSNQANLQESDMNLETEINELKAKLEEAQTQLQAKDAMTQEYLNKLGVTEEDKKLLKADFDEKIEQEVAAKKKMAEDMKKKEEEMMAKNSELEAALVAANEVIAGYKANELEMMKKEKNMKRMATLVDSGVDSELAASTVDKFEALDDAAFDAVSSLIAAVKPVKVVPGKGGGAPVSDWKMVTAEENNDESSESKAEDVAEALENVEVTEEPALSVGEDTDSAVNTTRAALVDFVRTRLGKKLNKGE
;
A
#
# COMPACT_ATOMS: atom_id res chain seq x y z
N MET A 1 3.28 31.28 -161.06
CA MET A 1 3.32 29.94 -160.42
C MET A 1 4.32 30.00 -159.27
N ILE A 2 3.93 29.37 -158.15
CA ILE A 2 4.67 29.05 -156.91
C ILE A 2 4.29 29.90 -155.69
N SER A 3 3.50 29.24 -154.83
CA SER A 3 3.04 29.56 -153.47
C SER A 3 4.15 29.55 -152.42
N THR A 4 3.80 30.11 -151.24
CA THR A 4 4.09 29.73 -149.83
C THR A 4 4.47 30.98 -149.02
N SER A 5 4.02 31.25 -147.80
CA SER A 5 3.14 30.57 -146.84
C SER A 5 2.89 31.55 -145.68
N GLU A 6 1.64 31.76 -145.28
CA GLU A 6 1.26 32.43 -144.02
C GLU A 6 1.77 31.61 -142.82
N LYS A 7 2.45 32.27 -141.87
CA LYS A 7 2.74 31.71 -140.55
C LYS A 7 1.72 32.27 -139.56
N ASN A 8 0.79 31.41 -139.13
CA ASN A 8 -0.10 31.64 -138.01
C ASN A 8 0.72 31.64 -136.71
N ASP A 9 0.72 32.77 -136.01
CA ASP A 9 1.17 32.86 -134.61
C ASP A 9 0.09 32.26 -133.71
N ASN A 10 0.30 31.01 -133.30
CA ASN A 10 -0.53 30.34 -132.30
C ASN A 10 0.31 30.09 -131.04
N PHE A 11 0.51 31.14 -130.24
CA PHE A 11 1.34 31.12 -129.03
C PHE A 11 0.56 31.22 -127.71
N GLU A 12 -0.78 31.11 -127.72
CA GLU A 12 -1.59 31.36 -126.52
C GLU A 12 -2.08 30.12 -125.75
N LYS A 13 -1.61 28.90 -126.04
CA LYS A 13 -2.24 27.74 -125.39
C LYS A 13 -1.38 26.53 -125.04
N ILE A 14 -0.11 26.73 -124.72
CA ILE A 14 0.70 25.67 -124.09
C ILE A 14 1.62 26.32 -123.06
N GLY A 15 1.33 26.18 -121.77
CA GLY A 15 2.37 26.39 -120.76
C GLY A 15 2.00 26.99 -119.40
N VAL A 16 0.74 27.09 -118.98
CA VAL A 16 0.42 27.52 -117.60
C VAL A 16 -0.74 26.73 -116.98
N PHE A 17 -0.69 25.39 -117.01
CA PHE A 17 -1.65 24.57 -116.26
C PHE A 17 -1.00 23.26 -115.81
N SER A 18 -0.06 23.30 -114.86
CA SER A 18 0.33 22.08 -114.12
C SER A 18 1.12 22.35 -112.83
N ASN A 19 0.64 23.24 -111.97
CA ASN A 19 1.15 23.31 -110.58
C ASN A 19 0.14 23.79 -109.53
N GLN A 20 -1.04 24.27 -109.93
CA GLN A 20 -2.07 24.75 -108.99
C GLN A 20 -2.72 23.63 -108.16
N ALA A 21 -2.87 22.43 -108.72
CA ALA A 21 -3.44 21.28 -107.99
C ALA A 21 -2.49 20.74 -106.89
N ASN A 22 -1.18 20.73 -107.13
CA ASN A 22 -0.17 20.30 -106.15
C ASN A 22 -0.03 21.29 -104.98
N LEU A 23 -0.23 22.59 -105.23
CA LEU A 23 -0.28 23.61 -104.19
C LEU A 23 -1.52 23.48 -103.30
N GLN A 24 -2.70 23.24 -103.89
CA GLN A 24 -3.93 23.04 -103.10
C GLN A 24 -3.92 21.76 -102.24
N GLU A 25 -3.37 20.64 -102.74
CA GLU A 25 -3.23 19.42 -101.93
C GLU A 25 -2.21 19.60 -100.79
N SER A 26 -1.10 20.29 -101.05
CA SER A 26 -0.11 20.62 -100.02
C SER A 26 -0.67 21.57 -98.96
N ASP A 27 -1.46 22.57 -99.35
CA ASP A 27 -2.06 23.54 -98.43
C ASP A 27 -3.15 22.88 -97.55
N MET A 28 -3.98 21.99 -98.11
CA MET A 28 -4.97 21.24 -97.32
C MET A 28 -4.32 20.27 -96.32
N ASN A 29 -3.21 19.63 -96.68
CA ASN A 29 -2.48 18.73 -95.77
C ASN A 29 -1.82 19.49 -94.60
N LEU A 30 -1.30 20.70 -94.85
CA LEU A 30 -0.75 21.56 -93.80
C LEU A 30 -1.85 22.08 -92.86
N GLU A 31 -3.03 22.39 -93.37
CA GLU A 31 -4.14 22.88 -92.55
C GLU A 31 -4.71 21.79 -91.63
N THR A 32 -4.75 20.53 -92.08
CA THR A 32 -5.07 19.38 -91.23
C THR A 32 -4.03 19.16 -90.14
N GLU A 33 -2.74 19.22 -90.46
CA GLU A 33 -1.66 19.09 -89.47
C GLU A 33 -1.69 20.21 -88.43
N ILE A 34 -1.95 21.46 -88.84
CA ILE A 34 -2.08 22.60 -87.93
C ILE A 34 -3.26 22.41 -86.97
N ASN A 35 -4.39 21.90 -87.44
CA ASN A 35 -5.56 21.65 -86.60
C ASN A 35 -5.31 20.49 -85.61
N GLU A 36 -4.64 19.42 -86.05
CA GLU A 36 -4.22 18.34 -85.15
C GLU A 36 -3.22 18.81 -84.09
N LEU A 37 -2.25 19.65 -84.47
CA LEU A 37 -1.28 20.23 -83.54
C LEU A 37 -1.96 21.17 -82.53
N LYS A 38 -2.94 21.96 -82.95
CA LYS A 38 -3.74 22.80 -82.05
C LYS A 38 -4.55 21.96 -81.07
N ALA A 39 -5.20 20.89 -81.54
CA ALA A 39 -5.94 19.98 -80.68
C ALA A 39 -5.02 19.31 -79.64
N LYS A 40 -3.84 18.84 -80.06
CA LYS A 40 -2.82 18.28 -79.15
C LYS A 40 -2.28 19.33 -78.16
N LEU A 41 -2.14 20.58 -78.58
CA LEU A 41 -1.70 21.68 -77.71
C LEU A 41 -2.76 21.98 -76.64
N GLU A 42 -4.03 22.07 -77.02
CA GLU A 42 -5.14 22.27 -76.08
C GLU A 42 -5.29 21.09 -75.10
N GLU A 43 -5.13 19.85 -75.60
CA GLU A 43 -5.14 18.66 -74.76
C GLU A 43 -3.96 18.67 -73.77
N ALA A 44 -2.75 18.98 -74.23
CA ALA A 44 -1.56 19.08 -73.38
C ALA A 44 -1.71 20.19 -72.32
N GLN A 45 -2.31 21.33 -72.69
CA GLN A 45 -2.58 22.43 -71.78
C GLN A 45 -3.62 22.04 -70.71
N THR A 46 -4.67 21.31 -71.10
CA THR A 46 -5.68 20.78 -70.18
C THR A 46 -5.06 19.76 -69.22
N GLN A 47 -4.21 18.87 -69.72
CA GLN A 47 -3.49 17.89 -68.90
C GLN A 47 -2.51 18.56 -67.93
N LEU A 48 -1.83 19.64 -68.35
CA LEU A 48 -0.93 20.40 -67.49
C LEU A 48 -1.68 21.07 -66.34
N GLN A 49 -2.79 21.75 -66.64
CA GLN A 49 -3.65 22.37 -65.63
C GLN A 49 -4.20 21.33 -64.63
N ALA A 50 -4.60 20.15 -65.10
CA ALA A 50 -5.05 19.07 -64.23
C ALA A 50 -3.95 18.57 -63.30
N LYS A 51 -2.71 18.45 -63.79
CA LYS A 51 -1.54 18.05 -62.97
C LYS A 51 -1.16 19.12 -61.95
N ASP A 52 -1.22 20.40 -62.33
CA ASP A 52 -0.95 21.51 -61.42
C ASP A 52 -1.98 21.57 -60.28
N ALA A 53 -3.27 21.38 -60.59
CA ALA A 53 -4.33 21.28 -59.60
C ALA A 53 -4.11 20.10 -58.64
N MET A 54 -3.75 18.92 -59.17
CA MET A 54 -3.47 17.74 -58.36
C MET A 54 -2.25 17.95 -57.45
N THR A 55 -1.21 18.62 -57.95
CA THR A 55 0.00 18.94 -57.19
C THR A 55 -0.31 19.88 -56.02
N GLN A 56 -1.13 20.91 -56.25
CA GLN A 56 -1.58 21.82 -55.19
C GLN A 56 -2.38 21.09 -54.12
N GLU A 57 -3.26 20.17 -54.50
CA GLU A 57 -4.03 19.36 -53.54
C GLU A 57 -3.12 18.49 -52.65
N TYR A 58 -2.09 17.85 -53.22
CA TYR A 58 -1.12 17.08 -52.45
C TYR A 58 -0.30 17.95 -51.49
N LEU A 59 0.13 19.13 -51.92
CA LEU A 59 0.86 20.08 -51.06
C LEU A 59 0.00 20.53 -49.88
N ASN A 60 -1.28 20.84 -50.11
CA ASN A 60 -2.20 21.23 -49.04
C ASN A 60 -2.43 20.09 -48.04
N LYS A 61 -2.62 18.85 -48.52
CA LYS A 61 -2.76 17.67 -47.65
C LYS A 61 -1.51 17.44 -46.81
N LEU A 62 -0.32 17.55 -47.40
CA LEU A 62 0.95 17.45 -46.67
C LEU A 62 1.06 18.53 -45.57
N GLY A 63 0.72 19.77 -45.89
CA GLY A 63 0.70 20.88 -44.92
C GLY A 63 -0.18 20.59 -43.72
N VAL A 64 -1.43 20.17 -43.95
CA VAL A 64 -2.38 19.80 -42.87
C VAL A 64 -1.82 18.66 -42.01
N THR A 65 -1.24 17.62 -42.61
CA THR A 65 -0.69 16.49 -41.84
C THR A 65 0.52 16.87 -40.99
N GLU A 66 1.32 17.86 -41.40
CA GLU A 66 2.45 18.35 -40.59
C GLU A 66 1.98 19.21 -39.42
N GLU A 67 0.94 20.04 -39.62
CA GLU A 67 0.31 20.79 -38.54
C GLU A 67 -0.33 19.87 -37.49
N ASP A 68 -1.04 18.83 -37.93
CA ASP A 68 -1.64 17.82 -37.04
C ASP A 68 -0.59 17.09 -36.20
N LYS A 69 0.54 16.70 -36.80
CA LYS A 69 1.67 16.07 -36.07
C LYS A 69 2.25 17.01 -35.01
N LYS A 70 2.39 18.29 -35.34
CA LYS A 70 2.91 19.30 -34.40
C LYS A 70 1.96 19.50 -33.23
N LEU A 71 0.66 19.56 -33.49
CA LEU A 71 -0.36 19.68 -32.45
C LEU A 71 -0.37 18.45 -31.54
N LEU A 72 -0.35 17.26 -32.12
CA LEU A 72 -0.34 16.00 -31.38
C LEU A 72 0.92 15.88 -30.52
N LYS A 73 2.08 16.31 -31.03
CA LYS A 73 3.32 16.32 -30.25
C LYS A 73 3.22 17.28 -29.06
N ALA A 74 2.69 18.49 -29.26
CA ALA A 74 2.51 19.45 -28.18
C ALA A 74 1.57 18.92 -27.09
N ASP A 75 0.45 18.28 -27.47
CA ASP A 75 -0.50 17.66 -26.54
C ASP A 75 0.14 16.51 -25.73
N PHE A 76 0.99 15.68 -26.39
CA PHE A 76 1.76 14.65 -25.69
C PHE A 76 2.78 15.22 -24.71
N ASP A 77 3.52 16.26 -25.11
CA ASP A 77 4.52 16.91 -24.25
C ASP A 77 3.84 17.55 -23.02
N GLU A 78 2.71 18.24 -23.20
CA GLU A 78 1.92 18.80 -22.10
C GLU A 78 1.39 17.72 -21.16
N LYS A 79 0.88 16.62 -21.70
CA LYS A 79 0.39 15.49 -20.90
C LYS A 79 1.51 14.84 -20.08
N ILE A 80 2.71 14.72 -20.64
CA ILE A 80 3.88 14.22 -19.91
C ILE A 80 4.23 15.16 -18.75
N GLU A 81 4.25 16.48 -18.97
CA GLU A 81 4.52 17.45 -17.91
C GLU A 81 3.48 17.37 -16.77
N GLN A 82 2.20 17.28 -17.12
CA GLN A 82 1.12 17.14 -16.13
C GLN A 82 1.28 15.85 -15.32
N GLU A 83 1.60 14.72 -15.96
CA GLU A 83 1.79 13.44 -15.26
C GLU A 83 3.02 13.46 -14.34
N VAL A 84 4.12 14.09 -14.78
CA VAL A 84 5.34 14.24 -13.96
C VAL A 84 5.07 15.14 -12.74
N ALA A 85 4.36 16.26 -12.94
CA ALA A 85 3.99 17.16 -11.84
C ALA A 85 3.06 16.46 -10.83
N ALA A 86 2.06 15.71 -11.31
CA ALA A 86 1.16 14.94 -10.47
C ALA A 86 1.90 13.86 -9.66
N LYS A 87 2.80 13.11 -10.30
CA LYS A 87 3.63 12.10 -9.62
C LYS A 87 4.53 12.72 -8.56
N LYS A 88 5.15 13.86 -8.84
CA LYS A 88 5.98 14.58 -7.87
C LYS A 88 5.18 15.01 -6.64
N LYS A 89 3.98 15.58 -6.86
CA LYS A 89 3.09 15.99 -5.77
C LYS A 89 2.62 14.79 -4.93
N MET A 90 2.24 13.68 -5.57
CA MET A 90 1.87 12.45 -4.86
C MET A 90 3.04 11.88 -4.04
N ALA A 91 4.26 11.89 -4.58
CA ALA A 91 5.44 11.41 -3.85
C ALA A 91 5.74 12.28 -2.62
N GLU A 92 5.61 13.61 -2.74
CA GLU A 92 5.81 14.54 -1.63
C GLU A 92 4.73 14.37 -0.54
N ASP A 93 3.46 14.24 -0.93
CA ASP A 93 2.35 14.00 -0.02
C ASP A 93 2.50 12.65 0.72
N MET A 94 2.94 11.60 0.02
CA MET A 94 3.20 10.28 0.62
C MET A 94 4.34 10.34 1.64
N LYS A 95 5.44 11.03 1.30
CA LYS A 95 6.57 11.19 2.22
C LYS A 95 6.17 11.95 3.47
N LYS A 96 5.39 13.03 3.34
CA LYS A 96 4.89 13.78 4.49
C LYS A 96 3.97 12.94 5.38
N LYS A 97 3.07 12.15 4.78
CA LYS A 97 2.20 11.22 5.54
C LYS A 97 3.00 10.14 6.27
N GLU A 98 4.05 9.63 5.63
CA GLU A 98 4.95 8.63 6.24
C GLU A 98 5.69 9.21 7.45
N GLU A 99 6.24 10.42 7.33
CA GLU A 99 6.89 11.12 8.45
C GLU A 99 5.91 11.38 9.62
N GLU A 100 4.68 11.82 9.33
CA GLU A 100 3.64 12.02 10.36
C GLU A 100 3.23 10.70 11.04
N MET A 101 3.16 9.59 10.30
CA MET A 101 2.86 8.27 10.87
C MET A 101 4.00 7.76 11.74
N MET A 102 5.26 7.91 11.32
CA MET A 102 6.40 7.51 12.14
C MET A 102 6.46 8.31 13.44
N ALA A 103 6.22 9.62 13.39
CA ALA A 103 6.18 10.47 14.59
C ALA A 103 5.10 10.00 15.59
N LYS A 104 3.88 9.74 15.10
CA LYS A 104 2.78 9.22 15.95
C LYS A 104 3.06 7.84 16.51
N ASN A 105 3.66 6.95 15.72
CA ASN A 105 4.05 5.62 16.21
C ASN A 105 5.09 5.71 17.32
N SER A 106 6.09 6.59 17.17
CA SER A 106 7.10 6.83 18.20
C SER A 106 6.48 7.40 19.49
N GLU A 107 5.52 8.32 19.37
CA GLU A 107 4.79 8.88 20.51
C GLU A 107 3.96 7.80 21.23
N LEU A 108 3.26 6.95 20.47
CA LEU A 108 2.44 5.87 21.00
C LEU A 108 3.30 4.81 21.72
N GLU A 109 4.46 4.47 21.15
CA GLU A 109 5.42 3.54 21.77
C GLU A 109 5.97 4.10 23.08
N ALA A 110 6.35 5.39 23.12
CA ALA A 110 6.78 6.05 24.34
C ALA A 110 5.67 6.08 25.42
N ALA A 111 4.42 6.34 25.02
CA ALA A 111 3.28 6.32 25.93
C ALA A 111 3.01 4.91 26.51
N LEU A 112 3.17 3.86 25.70
CA LEU A 112 3.03 2.47 26.17
C LEU A 112 4.11 2.10 27.18
N VAL A 113 5.36 2.50 26.95
CA VAL A 113 6.45 2.28 27.92
C VAL A 113 6.15 2.99 29.24
N ALA A 114 5.77 4.27 29.18
CA ALA A 114 5.43 5.04 30.37
C ALA A 114 4.24 4.44 31.14
N ALA A 115 3.19 4.00 30.44
CA ALA A 115 2.04 3.34 31.07
C ALA A 115 2.43 2.03 31.76
N ASN A 116 3.28 1.22 31.14
CA ASN A 116 3.76 -0.03 31.73
C ASN A 116 4.63 0.21 32.97
N GLU A 117 5.48 1.24 32.97
CA GLU A 117 6.26 1.64 34.15
C GLU A 117 5.34 2.06 35.31
N VAL A 118 4.30 2.85 35.01
CA VAL A 118 3.30 3.25 36.01
C VAL A 118 2.58 2.02 36.58
N ILE A 119 2.13 1.09 35.74
CA ILE A 119 1.48 -0.15 36.17
C ILE A 119 2.42 -0.98 37.05
N ALA A 120 3.70 -1.11 36.66
CA ALA A 120 4.69 -1.82 37.46
C ALA A 120 4.89 -1.16 38.83
N GLY A 121 4.96 0.18 38.87
CA GLY A 121 5.05 0.95 40.12
C GLY A 121 3.84 0.75 41.02
N TYR A 122 2.62 0.77 40.48
CA TYR A 122 1.40 0.50 41.25
C TYR A 122 1.38 -0.93 41.81
N LYS A 123 1.75 -1.94 41.01
CA LYS A 123 1.83 -3.33 41.47
C LYS A 123 2.86 -3.52 42.58
N ALA A 124 4.02 -2.88 42.48
CA ALA A 124 5.03 -2.93 43.53
C ALA A 124 4.54 -2.28 44.83
N ASN A 125 3.90 -1.10 44.73
CA ASN A 125 3.31 -0.41 45.88
C ASN A 125 2.18 -1.20 46.53
N GLU A 126 1.32 -1.84 45.73
CA GLU A 126 0.23 -2.68 46.22
C GLU A 126 0.77 -3.87 47.03
N LEU A 127 1.79 -4.58 46.51
CA LEU A 127 2.45 -5.66 47.24
C LEU A 127 3.10 -5.18 48.54
N GLU A 128 3.73 -4.00 48.52
CA GLU A 128 4.34 -3.42 49.72
C GLU A 128 3.29 -3.05 50.77
N MET A 129 2.14 -2.48 50.37
CA MET A 129 1.04 -2.17 51.28
C MET A 129 0.42 -3.43 51.86
N MET A 130 0.20 -4.47 51.05
CA MET A 130 -0.30 -5.77 51.53
C MET A 130 0.64 -6.39 52.55
N LYS A 131 1.96 -6.34 52.32
CA LYS A 131 2.97 -6.79 53.29
C LYS A 131 2.93 -5.98 54.58
N LYS A 132 2.87 -4.65 54.49
CA LYS A 132 2.77 -3.75 55.65
C LYS A 132 1.49 -4.00 56.45
N GLU A 133 0.36 -4.17 55.78
CA GLU A 133 -0.93 -4.45 56.42
C GLU A 133 -0.91 -5.82 57.12
N LYS A 134 -0.39 -6.86 56.45
CA LYS A 134 -0.20 -8.20 57.02
C LYS A 134 0.69 -8.13 58.27
N ASN A 135 1.83 -7.45 58.20
CA ASN A 135 2.74 -7.29 59.33
C ASN A 135 2.10 -6.49 60.47
N MET A 136 1.32 -5.45 60.17
CA MET A 136 0.63 -4.67 61.19
C MET A 136 -0.43 -5.50 61.94
N LYS A 137 -1.23 -6.31 61.22
CA LYS A 137 -2.20 -7.23 61.84
C LYS A 137 -1.49 -8.23 62.75
N ARG A 138 -0.40 -8.82 62.27
CA ARG A 138 0.42 -9.79 63.02
C ARG A 138 1.05 -9.18 64.26
N MET A 139 1.58 -7.96 64.15
CA MET A 139 2.12 -7.22 65.27
C MET A 139 1.04 -6.99 66.34
N ALA A 140 -0.15 -6.57 65.92
CA ALA A 140 -1.29 -6.39 66.83
C ALA A 140 -1.63 -7.71 67.56
N THR A 141 -1.74 -8.83 66.82
CA THR A 141 -2.03 -10.14 67.43
C THR A 141 -0.98 -10.58 68.45
N LEU A 142 0.32 -10.34 68.18
CA LEU A 142 1.39 -10.67 69.12
C LEU A 142 1.36 -9.77 70.36
N VAL A 143 1.12 -8.47 70.18
CA VAL A 143 0.99 -7.52 71.29
C VAL A 143 -0.22 -7.87 72.15
N ASP A 144 -1.36 -8.22 71.56
CA ASP A 144 -2.56 -8.70 72.27
C ASP A 144 -2.28 -10.04 72.99
N SER A 145 -1.47 -10.89 72.35
CA SER A 145 -0.93 -12.11 72.95
C SER A 145 0.09 -11.84 74.06
N GLY A 146 0.40 -10.57 74.37
CA GLY A 146 1.23 -10.10 75.48
C GLY A 146 2.73 -10.09 75.20
N VAL A 147 3.13 -10.14 73.93
CA VAL A 147 4.51 -9.89 73.51
C VAL A 147 4.78 -8.39 73.59
N ASP A 148 5.97 -7.99 74.06
CA ASP A 148 6.36 -6.59 74.10
C ASP A 148 6.37 -5.97 72.68
N SER A 149 5.97 -4.71 72.55
CA SER A 149 5.81 -4.04 71.25
C SER A 149 7.11 -3.99 70.44
N GLU A 150 8.27 -3.81 71.07
CA GLU A 150 9.56 -3.75 70.38
C GLU A 150 9.98 -5.15 69.90
N LEU A 151 9.68 -6.18 70.69
CA LEU A 151 9.93 -7.57 70.33
C LEU A 151 8.97 -8.06 69.25
N ALA A 152 7.69 -7.67 69.30
CA ALA A 152 6.70 -7.98 68.28
C ALA A 152 7.09 -7.35 66.93
N ALA A 153 7.43 -6.06 66.92
CA ALA A 153 7.87 -5.36 65.70
C ALA A 153 9.07 -6.04 65.02
N SER A 154 10.07 -6.48 65.80
CA SER A 154 11.26 -7.15 65.27
C SER A 154 11.07 -8.63 64.91
N THR A 155 9.98 -9.27 65.37
CA THR A 155 9.72 -10.70 65.12
C THR A 155 8.75 -10.92 63.95
N VAL A 156 7.83 -9.99 63.69
CA VAL A 156 6.81 -10.13 62.64
C VAL A 156 7.41 -10.32 61.24
N ASP A 157 8.50 -9.63 60.93
CA ASP A 157 9.18 -9.77 59.64
C ASP A 157 9.72 -11.20 59.41
N LYS A 158 10.07 -11.91 60.49
CA LYS A 158 10.53 -13.31 60.42
C LYS A 158 9.40 -14.28 60.07
N PHE A 159 8.15 -13.87 60.24
CA PHE A 159 6.98 -14.69 59.96
C PHE A 159 6.37 -14.43 58.58
N GLU A 160 6.92 -13.53 57.76
CA GLU A 160 6.35 -13.14 56.47
C GLU A 160 5.98 -14.34 55.56
N ALA A 161 6.83 -15.37 55.56
CA ALA A 161 6.66 -16.61 54.80
C ALA A 161 5.55 -17.53 55.32
N LEU A 162 5.08 -17.34 56.55
CA LEU A 162 3.94 -18.07 57.08
C LEU A 162 2.64 -17.53 56.49
N ASP A 163 1.69 -18.42 56.25
CA ASP A 163 0.30 -18.03 56.07
C ASP A 163 -0.31 -17.57 57.41
N ASP A 164 -1.52 -17.01 57.35
CA ASP A 164 -2.15 -16.44 58.54
C ASP A 164 -2.63 -17.53 59.51
N ALA A 165 -3.01 -18.71 59.01
CA ALA A 165 -3.43 -19.83 59.86
C ALA A 165 -2.26 -20.39 60.71
N ALA A 166 -1.08 -20.57 60.12
CA ALA A 166 0.12 -21.01 60.83
C ALA A 166 0.59 -19.92 61.81
N PHE A 167 0.51 -18.65 61.42
CA PHE A 167 0.85 -17.55 62.31
C PHE A 167 -0.08 -17.51 63.54
N ASP A 168 -1.40 -17.66 63.34
CA ASP A 168 -2.38 -17.67 64.42
C ASP A 168 -2.17 -18.84 65.39
N ALA A 169 -1.78 -20.02 64.88
CA ALA A 169 -1.43 -21.17 65.70
C ALA A 169 -0.20 -20.89 66.59
N VAL A 170 0.85 -20.27 66.03
CA VAL A 170 2.05 -19.86 66.77
C VAL A 170 1.71 -18.79 67.80
N SER A 171 0.93 -17.78 67.43
CA SER A 171 0.51 -16.72 68.36
C SER A 171 -0.33 -17.29 69.50
N SER A 172 -1.23 -18.23 69.21
CA SER A 172 -2.03 -18.93 70.23
C SER A 172 -1.17 -19.74 71.19
N LEU A 173 -0.13 -20.42 70.68
CA LEU A 173 0.83 -21.15 71.51
C LEU A 173 1.60 -20.18 72.43
N ILE A 174 2.08 -19.05 71.92
CA ILE A 174 2.76 -18.02 72.71
C ILE A 174 1.84 -17.46 73.80
N ALA A 175 0.58 -17.18 73.46
CA ALA A 175 -0.42 -16.71 74.41
C ALA A 175 -0.70 -17.75 75.53
N ALA A 176 -0.68 -19.05 75.20
CA ALA A 176 -0.88 -20.14 76.14
C ALA A 176 0.34 -20.42 77.04
N VAL A 177 1.55 -20.11 76.57
CA VAL A 177 2.81 -20.28 77.32
C VAL A 177 3.06 -19.13 78.30
N LYS A 178 2.19 -18.10 78.34
CA LYS A 178 2.25 -17.04 79.35
C LYS A 178 2.40 -17.65 80.76
N PRO A 179 3.46 -17.28 81.52
CA PRO A 179 3.62 -17.80 82.87
C PRO A 179 2.42 -17.32 83.69
N VAL A 180 1.75 -18.28 84.34
CA VAL A 180 0.72 -18.02 85.35
C VAL A 180 1.28 -16.94 86.27
N LYS A 181 0.67 -15.74 86.25
CA LYS A 181 0.98 -14.71 87.23
C LYS A 181 0.72 -15.32 88.59
N VAL A 182 1.80 -15.69 89.28
CA VAL A 182 1.78 -16.09 90.68
C VAL A 182 1.15 -14.92 91.42
N VAL A 183 -0.09 -15.12 91.88
CA VAL A 183 -0.77 -14.19 92.76
C VAL A 183 0.13 -14.03 93.99
N PRO A 184 0.50 -12.81 94.41
CA PRO A 184 1.27 -12.63 95.64
C PRO A 184 0.33 -12.90 96.81
N GLY A 185 0.29 -14.16 97.27
CA GLY A 185 -0.58 -14.57 98.36
C GLY A 185 -0.46 -16.04 98.73
N LYS A 186 0.45 -16.32 99.68
CA LYS A 186 0.57 -17.54 100.49
C LYS A 186 1.05 -18.84 99.81
N GLY A 187 2.37 -19.03 99.89
CA GLY A 187 2.92 -20.14 100.67
C GLY A 187 3.37 -21.39 99.92
N GLY A 188 4.70 -21.51 99.72
CA GLY A 188 5.40 -22.79 99.86
C GLY A 188 5.96 -23.42 98.57
N GLY A 189 7.30 -23.43 98.47
CA GLY A 189 8.05 -24.45 97.72
C GLY A 189 8.55 -24.04 96.33
N ALA A 190 9.85 -23.73 96.24
CA ALA A 190 10.62 -23.81 94.99
C ALA A 190 10.84 -25.30 94.60
N PRO A 191 11.19 -25.68 93.35
CA PRO A 191 12.41 -25.18 92.70
C PRO A 191 12.31 -24.85 91.19
N VAL A 192 13.07 -23.82 90.81
CA VAL A 192 13.99 -23.72 89.65
C VAL A 192 13.57 -24.33 88.30
N SER A 193 13.50 -23.48 87.27
CA SER A 193 14.10 -23.80 85.96
C SER A 193 14.41 -22.49 85.21
N ASP A 194 15.68 -22.08 85.33
CA ASP A 194 16.34 -21.17 84.41
C ASP A 194 16.29 -21.75 82.99
N TRP A 195 15.41 -21.24 82.13
CA TRP A 195 15.56 -21.43 80.68
C TRP A 195 16.38 -20.28 80.11
N LYS A 196 17.70 -20.39 80.35
CA LYS A 196 18.71 -19.69 79.56
C LYS A 196 18.73 -20.35 78.19
N MET A 197 18.00 -19.78 77.22
CA MET A 197 18.01 -20.31 75.86
C MET A 197 19.37 -19.96 75.21
N VAL A 198 20.05 -21.04 74.85
CA VAL A 198 21.38 -21.11 74.26
C VAL A 198 21.32 -20.58 72.83
N THR A 199 22.14 -19.59 72.51
CA THR A 199 22.60 -19.32 71.14
C THR A 199 23.48 -20.49 70.70
N ALA A 200 22.96 -21.34 69.83
CA ALA A 200 23.74 -22.32 69.08
C ALA A 200 23.49 -22.08 67.58
N GLU A 201 24.46 -21.40 66.97
CA GLU A 201 24.77 -21.56 65.55
C GLU A 201 25.25 -23.00 65.34
N GLU A 202 24.62 -23.77 64.45
CA GLU A 202 25.36 -24.67 63.56
C GLU A 202 24.49 -25.12 62.38
N ASN A 203 25.14 -25.16 61.22
CA ASN A 203 24.66 -25.61 59.93
C ASN A 203 24.24 -27.09 59.94
N ASN A 204 23.20 -27.46 59.19
CA ASN A 204 23.28 -28.69 58.40
C ASN A 204 22.37 -28.66 57.17
N ASP A 205 22.91 -29.27 56.13
CA ASP A 205 22.53 -29.31 54.73
C ASP A 205 21.53 -30.46 54.44
N GLU A 206 20.93 -30.38 53.25
CA GLU A 206 20.31 -31.44 52.45
C GLU A 206 18.95 -32.10 52.82
N SER A 207 17.99 -31.84 51.92
CA SER A 207 17.13 -32.81 51.19
C SER A 207 16.03 -33.58 51.93
N SER A 208 14.76 -33.28 51.57
CA SER A 208 13.91 -34.33 50.98
C SER A 208 12.75 -33.74 50.16
N GLU A 209 12.68 -34.26 48.95
CA GLU A 209 11.67 -34.11 47.92
C GLU A 209 10.38 -34.86 48.32
N SER A 210 9.21 -34.25 48.15
CA SER A 210 7.96 -35.00 47.99
C SER A 210 7.04 -34.34 46.97
N LYS A 211 6.89 -35.04 45.84
CA LYS A 211 5.86 -34.85 44.83
C LYS A 211 4.49 -35.27 45.40
N ALA A 212 3.46 -34.51 45.05
CA ALA A 212 2.09 -35.00 45.01
C ALA A 212 1.43 -34.50 43.71
N GLU A 213 1.44 -35.38 42.71
CA GLU A 213 0.38 -35.61 41.72
C GLU A 213 -0.97 -35.86 42.46
N ASP A 214 -2.19 -35.61 41.99
CA ASP A 214 -2.79 -35.21 40.71
C ASP A 214 -4.35 -35.23 40.92
N VAL A 215 -5.09 -34.70 39.94
CA VAL A 215 -6.48 -35.05 39.55
C VAL A 215 -7.71 -34.34 40.16
N ALA A 216 -8.51 -33.78 39.23
CA ALA A 216 -9.96 -33.50 39.23
C ALA A 216 -10.46 -32.37 40.14
N GLU A 217 -11.33 -31.44 39.73
CA GLU A 217 -12.51 -31.54 38.87
C GLU A 217 -13.06 -30.10 38.74
N ALA A 218 -13.20 -29.56 37.52
CA ALA A 218 -14.21 -28.52 37.19
C ALA A 218 -14.06 -28.12 35.71
N LEU A 219 -14.56 -29.00 34.84
CA LEU A 219 -15.09 -28.61 33.55
C LEU A 219 -16.30 -27.68 33.77
N GLU A 220 -16.13 -26.37 33.59
CA GLU A 220 -17.27 -25.49 33.31
C GLU A 220 -17.07 -24.78 31.96
N ASN A 221 -17.80 -25.32 30.98
CA ASN A 221 -18.41 -24.64 29.85
C ASN A 221 -17.51 -24.21 28.68
N VAL A 222 -17.35 -25.21 27.80
CA VAL A 222 -17.50 -25.07 26.35
C VAL A 222 -18.71 -24.21 25.99
N GLU A 223 -18.49 -23.12 25.26
CA GLU A 223 -19.40 -22.41 24.31
C GLU A 223 -18.62 -21.17 23.83
N VAL A 224 -18.52 -20.74 22.57
CA VAL A 224 -18.92 -21.20 21.24
C VAL A 224 -17.78 -20.71 20.32
N THR A 225 -17.52 -21.44 19.24
CA THR A 225 -16.75 -21.01 18.08
C THR A 225 -17.16 -19.60 17.60
N GLU A 226 -16.40 -18.57 17.96
CA GLU A 226 -16.32 -17.38 17.12
C GLU A 226 -15.35 -17.70 15.98
N GLU A 227 -15.92 -17.99 14.80
CA GLU A 227 -15.18 -17.82 13.56
C GLU A 227 -14.53 -16.43 13.60
N PRO A 228 -13.21 -16.28 13.37
CA PRO A 228 -12.67 -14.96 13.16
C PRO A 228 -13.35 -14.40 11.91
N ALA A 229 -14.24 -13.44 12.10
CA ALA A 229 -14.80 -12.65 11.02
C ALA A 229 -13.63 -11.89 10.37
N LEU A 230 -13.03 -12.51 9.36
CA LEU A 230 -12.08 -11.92 8.41
C LEU A 230 -12.80 -10.93 7.49
N SER A 231 -13.64 -10.06 8.06
CA SER A 231 -14.18 -8.90 7.39
C SER A 231 -13.07 -7.87 7.23
N VAL A 232 -12.11 -8.20 6.37
CA VAL A 232 -11.33 -7.21 5.63
C VAL A 232 -12.35 -6.41 4.83
N GLY A 233 -12.31 -5.10 5.01
CA GLY A 233 -13.31 -4.15 4.57
C GLY A 233 -13.94 -4.43 3.21
N GLU A 234 -15.23 -4.16 3.16
CA GLU A 234 -16.20 -4.18 2.07
C GLU A 234 -15.86 -3.25 0.88
N ASP A 235 -14.59 -3.16 0.48
CA ASP A 235 -14.09 -2.38 -0.66
C ASP A 235 -13.46 -3.26 -1.76
N THR A 236 -13.53 -4.59 -1.63
CA THR A 236 -13.00 -5.49 -2.66
C THR A 236 -13.93 -5.61 -3.86
N ASP A 237 -15.23 -5.40 -3.72
CA ASP A 237 -16.16 -5.48 -4.85
C ASP A 237 -15.90 -4.39 -5.89
N SER A 238 -15.52 -3.17 -5.48
CA SER A 238 -15.19 -2.09 -6.43
C SER A 238 -13.91 -2.40 -7.22
N ALA A 239 -12.87 -2.91 -6.56
CA ALA A 239 -11.61 -3.28 -7.19
C ALA A 239 -11.74 -4.53 -8.07
N VAL A 240 -12.48 -5.55 -7.62
CA VAL A 240 -12.74 -6.78 -8.38
C VAL A 240 -13.65 -6.50 -9.57
N ASN A 241 -14.66 -5.63 -9.44
CA ASN A 241 -15.52 -5.24 -10.57
C ASN A 241 -14.75 -4.39 -11.60
N THR A 242 -13.86 -3.49 -11.15
CA THR A 242 -12.99 -2.72 -12.05
C THR A 242 -12.00 -3.62 -12.79
N THR A 243 -11.39 -4.58 -12.09
CA THR A 243 -10.45 -5.55 -12.69
C THR A 243 -11.18 -6.53 -13.61
N ARG A 244 -12.39 -6.98 -13.24
CA ARG A 244 -13.24 -7.83 -14.09
C ARG A 244 -13.66 -7.10 -15.35
N ALA A 245 -14.07 -5.83 -15.27
CA ALA A 245 -14.40 -5.01 -16.44
C ALA A 245 -13.20 -4.85 -17.38
N ALA A 246 -12.02 -4.51 -16.83
CA ALA A 246 -10.79 -4.40 -17.60
C ALA A 246 -10.40 -5.72 -18.28
N LEU A 247 -10.59 -6.86 -17.61
CA LEU A 247 -10.32 -8.18 -18.18
C LEU A 247 -11.30 -8.54 -19.30
N VAL A 248 -12.59 -8.22 -19.13
CA VAL A 248 -13.62 -8.45 -20.16
C VAL A 248 -13.35 -7.62 -21.41
N ASP A 249 -12.96 -6.35 -21.26
CA ASP A 249 -12.58 -5.49 -22.39
C ASP A 249 -11.30 -5.96 -23.09
N PHE A 250 -10.30 -6.40 -22.32
CA PHE A 250 -9.09 -7.01 -22.89
C PHE A 250 -9.40 -8.27 -23.71
N VAL A 251 -10.27 -9.14 -23.18
CA VAL A 251 -10.70 -10.36 -23.87
C VAL A 251 -11.52 -10.02 -25.12
N ARG A 252 -12.45 -9.05 -25.05
CA ARG A 252 -13.24 -8.59 -26.22
C ARG A 252 -12.38 -7.99 -27.31
N THR A 253 -11.42 -7.14 -26.95
CA THR A 253 -10.54 -6.49 -27.94
C THR A 253 -9.58 -7.48 -28.59
N ARG A 254 -9.14 -8.52 -27.88
CA ARG A 254 -8.15 -9.49 -28.37
C ARG A 254 -8.74 -10.73 -29.03
N LEU A 255 -9.88 -11.22 -28.55
CA LEU A 255 -10.58 -12.39 -29.13
C LEU A 255 -11.69 -11.97 -30.10
N GLY A 256 -12.39 -10.86 -29.86
CA GLY A 256 -13.44 -10.36 -30.75
C GLY A 256 -12.90 -9.93 -32.12
N LYS A 257 -11.67 -9.43 -32.19
CA LYS A 257 -11.00 -9.09 -33.46
C LYS A 257 -10.52 -10.29 -34.28
N LYS A 258 -10.55 -11.51 -33.72
CA LYS A 258 -10.12 -12.74 -34.43
C LYS A 258 -11.26 -13.50 -35.12
N LEU A 259 -12.52 -13.09 -34.97
CA LEU A 259 -13.67 -13.82 -35.53
C LEU A 259 -14.31 -13.22 -36.80
N ASN A 260 -13.85 -12.05 -37.29
CA ASN A 260 -14.30 -11.50 -38.58
C ASN A 260 -13.16 -11.45 -39.61
N LYS A 261 -12.65 -12.62 -39.99
CA LYS A 261 -11.93 -12.82 -41.26
C LYS A 261 -12.62 -13.89 -42.12
N GLY A 262 -13.95 -13.85 -42.11
CA GLY A 262 -14.80 -14.56 -43.06
C GLY A 262 -15.43 -13.54 -44.00
N GLU A 263 -14.65 -13.09 -44.98
CA GLU A 263 -15.04 -12.68 -46.35
C GLU A 263 -13.76 -12.42 -47.15
#